data_AF-A0A9X9Q2W1-F1
#
_entry.id   AF-A0A9X9Q2W1-F1
#
_cell.length_a   1.000
_cell.length_b   1.000
_cell.length_c   1.000
_cell.angle_alpha   90.00
_cell.angle_beta   90.00
_cell.angle_gamma   90.00
#
_symmetry.space_group_name_H-M   'P 1'
#
loop_
_entity.id
_entity.type
_entity.pdbx_description
1 polymer ?
#
loop_
_entity_poly.entity_id
_entity_poly.type
_entity_poly.pdbx_seq_one_letter_code
_entity_poly.pdbx_strand_id
1 'polypeptide(L)'
;QISAILGGLEDYILRKKRRIYDSLTTSVQNDLKPCYEEAAQIAGKKACERMKDVLRRGVERQVAEGMFERAQERMQRQFQLLKNGITEKVKGSIATMLTLASSQGDGLYKELADVKSEYKEMEKLHRSLKEVAENAVLRRGMQDFLLRMSPSKAVPPKA
;
A
#
# COMPACT_ATOMS: atom_id res chain seq x y z
N GLN A 1 -7.70 -3.10 14.62
CA GLN A 1 -7.03 -2.76 13.34
C GLN A 1 -5.52 -2.60 13.50
N ILE A 2 -5.04 -1.78 14.45
CA ILE A 2 -3.60 -1.60 14.71
C ILE A 2 -2.89 -2.93 15.04
N SER A 3 -3.49 -3.78 15.89
CA SER A 3 -2.95 -5.09 16.25
C SER A 3 -2.76 -6.05 15.06
N ALA A 4 -3.68 -6.04 14.09
CA ALA A 4 -3.59 -6.88 12.90
C ALA A 4 -2.46 -6.42 11.96
N ILE A 5 -2.27 -5.11 11.82
CA ILE A 5 -1.17 -4.53 11.04
C ILE A 5 0.19 -4.85 11.69
N LEU A 6 0.29 -4.73 13.02
CA LEU A 6 1.49 -5.06 13.78
C LEU A 6 1.80 -6.56 13.72
N GLY A 7 0.80 -7.44 13.84
CA GLY A 7 0.98 -8.88 13.69
C GLY A 7 1.49 -9.27 12.29
N GLY A 8 0.92 -8.69 11.23
CA GLY A 8 1.40 -8.90 9.86
C GLY A 8 2.79 -8.31 9.57
N LEU A 9 3.27 -7.39 10.40
CA LEU A 9 4.64 -6.86 10.33
C LEU A 9 5.63 -7.83 10.98
N GLU A 10 5.30 -8.38 12.14
CA GLU A 10 6.14 -9.36 12.84
C GLU A 10 6.38 -10.60 11.97
N ASP A 11 5.33 -11.18 11.41
CA ASP A 11 5.43 -12.33 10.49
C ASP A 11 6.26 -12.04 9.25
N TYR A 12 6.21 -10.80 8.76
CA TYR A 12 7.04 -10.36 7.65
C TYR A 12 8.52 -10.31 8.02
N ILE A 13 8.83 -9.76 9.19
CA ILE A 13 10.19 -9.67 9.72
C ILE A 13 10.77 -11.06 9.94
N LEU A 14 10.05 -11.93 10.64
CA LEU A 14 10.52 -13.28 10.95
C LEU A 14 10.79 -14.10 9.68
N ARG A 15 9.87 -14.06 8.71
CA ARG A 15 10.07 -14.76 7.42
C ARG A 15 11.28 -14.24 6.66
N LYS A 16 11.49 -12.92 6.63
CA LYS A 16 12.65 -12.32 5.96
C LYS A 16 13.96 -12.64 6.69
N LYS A 17 13.99 -12.53 8.02
CA LYS A 17 15.16 -12.91 8.83
C LYS A 17 15.59 -14.36 8.57
N ARG A 18 14.64 -15.30 8.57
CA ARG A 18 14.93 -16.72 8.26
C ARG A 18 15.66 -16.86 6.92
N ARG A 19 15.10 -16.28 5.85
CA ARG A 19 15.72 -16.31 4.51
C ARG A 19 17.11 -15.68 4.48
N ILE A 20 17.35 -14.63 5.26
CA ILE A 20 18.66 -13.98 5.35
C ILE A 20 19.67 -14.91 6.03
N TYR A 21 19.30 -15.58 7.11
CA TYR A 21 20.18 -16.57 7.74
C TYR A 21 20.50 -17.73 6.80
N ASP A 22 19.50 -18.27 6.09
CA ASP A 22 19.68 -19.36 5.12
C ASP A 22 20.60 -18.94 3.93
N SER A 23 20.67 -17.64 3.63
CA SER A 23 21.52 -17.10 2.55
C SER A 23 23.02 -17.24 2.83
N LEU A 24 23.43 -17.34 4.10
CA LEU A 24 24.84 -17.45 4.48
C LEU A 24 25.45 -18.75 3.93
N THR A 25 24.77 -19.87 4.16
CA THR A 25 25.19 -21.18 3.64
C THR A 25 25.23 -21.18 2.11
N THR A 26 24.21 -20.58 1.48
CA THR A 26 24.16 -20.46 0.01
C THR A 26 25.33 -19.65 -0.52
N SER A 27 25.73 -18.56 0.17
CA SER A 27 26.86 -17.74 -0.22
C SER A 27 28.18 -18.51 -0.15
N VAL A 28 28.40 -19.30 0.90
CA VAL A 28 29.59 -20.14 1.04
C VAL A 28 29.62 -21.23 -0.05
N GLN A 29 28.48 -21.86 -0.31
CA GLN A 29 28.35 -22.85 -1.39
C GLN A 29 28.67 -22.26 -2.75
N ASN A 30 28.21 -21.05 -3.04
CA ASN A 30 28.51 -20.37 -4.30
C ASN A 30 30.00 -20.05 -4.46
N ASP A 31 30.66 -19.60 -3.39
CA ASP A 31 32.10 -19.31 -3.41
C ASP A 31 32.93 -20.60 -3.57
N LEU A 32 32.46 -21.74 -3.02
CA LEU A 32 33.13 -23.05 -3.18
C LEU A 32 32.79 -23.78 -4.49
N LYS A 33 31.70 -23.43 -5.15
CA LYS A 33 31.19 -24.13 -6.34
C LYS A 33 32.26 -24.32 -7.44
N PRO A 34 33.09 -23.34 -7.80
CA PRO A 34 34.10 -23.52 -8.85
C PRO A 34 35.12 -24.62 -8.51
N CYS A 35 35.47 -24.77 -7.23
CA CYS A 35 36.41 -25.79 -6.78
C CYS A 35 35.83 -27.20 -6.92
N TYR A 36 34.54 -27.37 -6.62
CA TYR A 36 33.85 -28.65 -6.83
C TYR A 36 33.67 -28.97 -8.32
N GLU A 37 33.37 -27.98 -9.15
CA GLU A 37 33.26 -28.16 -10.60
C GLU A 37 34.60 -28.55 -11.22
N GLU A 38 35.71 -27.93 -10.81
CA GLU A 38 37.06 -28.29 -11.24
C GLU A 38 37.40 -29.73 -10.83
N ALA A 39 37.12 -30.11 -9.59
CA ALA A 39 37.38 -31.46 -9.10
C ALA A 39 36.54 -32.52 -9.84
N ALA A 40 35.31 -32.19 -10.24
CA ALA A 40 34.42 -33.11 -10.96
C ALA A 40 34.92 -33.48 -12.37
N GLN A 41 35.76 -32.62 -12.99
CA GLN A 41 36.33 -32.90 -14.31
C GLN A 41 37.56 -33.81 -14.27
N ILE A 42 38.05 -34.18 -13.08
CA ILE A 42 39.28 -34.96 -12.93
C ILE A 42 38.98 -36.45 -13.11
N ALA A 43 39.59 -37.05 -14.13
CA ALA A 43 39.54 -38.49 -14.39
C ALA A 43 40.94 -39.10 -14.62
N GLY A 44 41.02 -40.43 -14.66
CA GLY A 44 42.23 -41.18 -15.01
C GLY A 44 43.13 -41.59 -13.82
N LYS A 45 44.40 -41.92 -14.10
CA LYS A 45 45.36 -42.42 -13.09
C LYS A 45 45.45 -41.45 -11.91
N LYS A 46 45.42 -41.92 -10.66
CA LYS A 46 45.51 -41.06 -9.45
C LYS A 46 44.43 -39.96 -9.38
N ALA A 47 43.27 -40.11 -10.03
CA ALA A 47 42.20 -39.11 -10.01
C ALA A 47 41.78 -38.73 -8.59
N CYS A 48 41.59 -39.71 -7.70
CA CYS A 48 41.20 -39.47 -6.31
C CYS A 48 42.17 -38.53 -5.56
N GLU A 49 43.48 -38.74 -5.69
CA GLU A 49 44.48 -37.89 -5.03
C GLU A 49 44.52 -36.48 -5.62
N ARG A 50 44.39 -36.35 -6.96
CA ARG A 50 44.28 -35.04 -7.61
C ARG A 50 43.01 -34.29 -7.20
N MET A 51 41.88 -34.99 -7.08
CA MET A 51 40.61 -34.40 -6.62
C MET A 51 40.75 -33.85 -5.20
N LYS A 52 41.29 -34.66 -4.27
CA LYS A 52 41.54 -34.21 -2.88
C LYS A 52 42.43 -32.98 -2.84
N ASP A 53 43.47 -32.96 -3.66
CA ASP A 53 44.44 -31.87 -3.73
C ASP A 53 43.84 -30.57 -4.29
N VAL A 54 43.02 -30.66 -5.34
CA VAL A 54 42.26 -29.51 -5.88
C VAL A 54 41.24 -29.00 -4.86
N LEU A 55 40.48 -29.90 -4.23
CA LEU A 55 39.50 -29.53 -3.20
C LEU A 55 40.16 -28.80 -2.03
N ARG A 56 41.26 -29.36 -1.48
CA ARG A 56 42.03 -28.75 -0.40
C ARG A 56 42.50 -27.36 -0.78
N ARG A 57 43.21 -27.21 -1.91
CA ARG A 57 43.74 -25.91 -2.35
C ARG A 57 42.64 -24.89 -2.63
N GLY A 58 41.54 -25.31 -3.25
CA GLY A 58 40.45 -24.40 -3.58
C GLY A 58 39.74 -23.88 -2.32
N VAL A 59 39.51 -24.75 -1.34
CA VAL A 59 38.98 -24.35 -0.03
C VAL A 59 39.95 -23.41 0.69
N GLU A 60 41.23 -23.77 0.79
CA GLU A 60 42.26 -22.94 1.43
C GLU A 60 42.35 -21.56 0.77
N ARG A 61 42.31 -21.50 -0.58
CA ARG A 61 42.29 -20.25 -1.33
C ARG A 61 41.05 -19.41 -0.99
N GLN A 62 39.86 -19.98 -1.03
CA GLN A 62 38.63 -19.24 -0.73
C GLN A 62 38.60 -18.72 0.71
N VAL A 63 39.13 -19.49 1.66
CA VAL A 63 39.29 -19.05 3.05
C VAL A 63 40.29 -17.89 3.13
N ALA A 64 41.44 -17.98 2.47
CA ALA A 64 42.44 -16.92 2.44
C ALA A 64 41.95 -15.63 1.77
N GLU A 65 41.07 -15.74 0.78
CA GLU A 65 40.41 -14.60 0.13
C GLU A 65 39.23 -14.01 0.94
N GLY A 66 38.94 -14.58 2.11
CA GLY A 66 37.90 -14.08 3.02
C GLY A 66 36.47 -14.47 2.63
N MET A 67 36.26 -15.71 2.18
CA MET A 67 34.92 -16.22 1.83
C MET A 67 33.88 -16.00 2.93
N PHE A 68 34.25 -16.18 4.20
CA PHE A 68 33.33 -16.02 5.32
C PHE A 68 32.96 -14.55 5.55
N GLU A 69 33.94 -13.65 5.44
CA GLU A 69 33.77 -12.21 5.53
C GLU A 69 32.85 -11.71 4.42
N ARG A 70 33.08 -12.13 3.18
CA ARG A 70 32.20 -11.79 2.05
C ARG A 70 30.79 -12.33 2.23
N ALA A 71 30.64 -13.55 2.71
CA ALA A 71 29.33 -14.14 3.00
C ALA A 71 28.61 -13.35 4.11
N GLN A 72 29.33 -12.97 5.17
CA GLN A 72 28.82 -12.13 6.25
C GLN A 72 28.43 -10.74 5.75
N GLU A 73 29.24 -10.09 4.93
CA GLU A 73 28.94 -8.78 4.34
C GLU A 73 27.68 -8.82 3.47
N ARG A 74 27.55 -9.84 2.61
CA ARG A 74 26.34 -10.03 1.79
C ARG A 74 25.11 -10.18 2.69
N MET A 75 25.20 -10.98 3.76
CA MET A 75 24.14 -11.14 4.75
C MET A 75 23.81 -9.82 5.47
N GLN A 76 24.82 -9.04 5.87
CA GLN A 76 24.63 -7.73 6.51
C GLN A 76 23.93 -6.73 5.58
N ARG A 77 24.26 -6.70 4.29
CA ARG A 77 23.56 -5.86 3.29
C ARG A 77 22.08 -6.23 3.21
N GLN A 78 21.76 -7.53 3.22
CA GLN A 78 20.36 -8.00 3.27
C GLN A 78 19.63 -7.55 4.54
N PHE A 79 20.31 -7.54 5.70
CA PHE A 79 19.73 -7.00 6.93
C PHE A 79 19.47 -5.49 6.85
N GLN A 80 20.35 -4.71 6.21
CA GLN A 80 20.08 -3.27 5.99
C GLN A 80 18.88 -3.06 5.07
N LEU A 81 18.75 -3.85 4.00
CA LEU A 81 17.57 -3.83 3.14
C LEU A 81 16.29 -4.20 3.91
N LEU A 82 16.36 -5.17 4.83
CA LEU A 82 15.23 -5.52 5.68
C LEU A 82 14.84 -4.36 6.62
N LYS A 83 15.81 -3.68 7.24
CA LYS A 83 15.53 -2.49 8.07
C LYS A 83 14.78 -1.42 7.28
N ASN A 84 15.26 -1.10 6.08
CA ASN A 84 14.59 -0.14 5.21
C ASN A 84 13.19 -0.61 4.81
N GLY A 85 13.05 -1.89 4.45
CA GLY A 85 11.77 -2.49 4.11
C GLY A 85 10.75 -2.50 5.25
N ILE A 86 11.19 -2.63 6.51
CA ILE A 86 10.32 -2.50 7.69
C ILE A 86 9.79 -1.06 7.78
N THR A 87 10.68 -0.07 7.69
CA THR A 87 10.31 1.35 7.75
C THR A 87 9.28 1.69 6.67
N GLU A 88 9.51 1.29 5.43
CA GLU A 88 8.58 1.55 4.33
C GLU A 88 7.24 0.83 4.51
N LYS A 89 7.24 -0.41 5.01
CA LYS A 89 6.01 -1.14 5.31
C LYS A 89 5.18 -0.45 6.40
N VAL A 90 5.83 0.05 7.45
CA VAL A 90 5.15 0.80 8.52
C VAL A 90 4.58 2.11 7.99
N LYS A 91 5.38 2.89 7.25
CA LYS A 91 4.92 4.14 6.62
C LYS A 91 3.70 3.91 5.72
N GLY A 92 3.76 2.91 4.84
CA GLY A 92 2.64 2.58 3.95
C GLY A 92 1.38 2.15 4.71
N SER A 93 1.55 1.41 5.81
CA SER A 93 0.43 0.99 6.65
C SER A 93 -0.22 2.18 7.38
N ILE A 94 0.60 3.11 7.90
CA ILE A 94 0.12 4.35 8.53
C ILE A 94 -0.59 5.23 7.50
N ALA A 95 0.01 5.43 6.32
CA ALA A 95 -0.60 6.22 5.25
C ALA A 95 -1.96 5.67 4.86
N THR A 96 -2.05 4.35 4.66
CA THR A 96 -3.34 3.67 4.38
C THR A 96 -4.35 3.91 5.49
N MET A 97 -3.95 3.78 6.75
CA MET A 97 -4.82 4.02 7.90
C MET A 97 -5.32 5.47 7.95
N LEU A 98 -4.43 6.44 7.72
CA LEU A 98 -4.78 7.86 7.66
C LEU A 98 -5.76 8.15 6.51
N THR A 99 -5.51 7.62 5.31
CA THR A 99 -6.43 7.75 4.18
C THR A 99 -7.80 7.18 4.50
N LEU A 100 -7.86 5.99 5.11
CA LEU A 100 -9.13 5.38 5.52
C LEU A 100 -9.85 6.23 6.58
N ALA A 101 -9.14 6.71 7.60
CA ALA A 101 -9.71 7.58 8.63
C ALA A 101 -10.21 8.92 8.05
N SER A 102 -9.46 9.53 7.14
CA SER A 102 -9.88 10.76 6.44
C SER A 102 -11.08 10.54 5.53
N SER A 103 -11.18 9.38 4.86
CA SER A 103 -12.33 9.03 4.03
C SER A 103 -13.62 8.80 4.82
N GLN A 104 -13.50 8.44 6.11
CA GLN A 104 -14.64 8.38 7.04
C GLN A 104 -15.09 9.77 7.52
N GLY A 105 -14.31 10.82 7.23
CA GLY A 105 -14.55 12.19 7.66
C GLY A 105 -15.66 12.93 6.91
N ASP A 106 -16.22 12.35 5.84
CA ASP A 106 -17.36 12.96 5.11
C ASP A 106 -18.67 12.97 5.93
N GLY A 107 -18.66 12.41 7.15
CA GLY A 107 -19.73 12.55 8.15
C GLY A 107 -19.37 13.40 9.38
N LEU A 108 -18.10 13.78 9.57
CA LEU A 108 -17.62 14.35 10.85
C LEU A 108 -18.13 15.77 11.11
N TYR A 109 -18.39 16.56 10.09
CA TYR A 109 -19.01 17.88 10.27
C TYR A 109 -20.43 17.80 10.85
N LYS A 110 -21.09 16.62 10.80
CA LYS A 110 -22.38 16.38 11.48
C LYS A 110 -22.24 16.01 12.96
N GLU A 111 -21.04 15.61 13.39
CA GLU A 111 -20.76 15.09 14.74
C GLU A 111 -19.80 15.95 15.58
N LEU A 112 -19.08 16.90 14.97
CA LEU A 112 -18.27 17.89 15.69
C LEU A 112 -19.16 18.72 16.63
N ALA A 113 -18.97 18.57 17.94
CA ALA A 113 -19.86 19.12 18.97
C ALA A 113 -19.94 20.65 18.95
N ASP A 114 -18.89 21.33 18.50
CA ASP A 114 -18.75 22.77 18.40
C ASP A 114 -19.45 23.39 17.19
N VAL A 115 -19.74 22.60 16.13
CA VAL A 115 -20.37 23.10 14.89
C VAL A 115 -21.70 22.39 14.56
N LYS A 116 -22.11 21.45 15.40
CA LYS A 116 -23.32 20.63 15.20
C LYS A 116 -24.62 21.45 15.20
N SER A 117 -24.69 22.51 16.02
CA SER A 117 -25.84 23.43 16.06
C SER A 117 -25.98 24.19 14.75
N GLU A 118 -24.89 24.77 14.29
CA GLU A 118 -24.76 25.58 13.09
C GLU A 118 -25.10 24.75 11.86
N TYR A 119 -24.61 23.51 11.79
CA TYR A 119 -24.96 22.57 10.72
C TYR A 119 -26.46 22.25 10.69
N LYS A 120 -27.09 22.01 11.85
CA LYS A 120 -28.55 21.76 11.93
C LYS A 120 -29.36 22.97 11.47
N GLU A 121 -28.96 24.18 11.85
CA GLU A 121 -29.62 25.40 11.40
C GLU A 121 -29.44 25.62 9.90
N MET A 122 -28.26 25.34 9.36
CA MET A 122 -28.01 25.40 7.92
C MET A 122 -28.87 24.41 7.14
N GLU A 123 -29.03 23.17 7.62
CA GLU A 123 -29.93 22.20 7.00
C GLU A 123 -31.41 22.63 7.05
N LYS A 124 -31.86 23.20 8.17
CA LYS A 124 -33.23 23.74 8.28
C LYS A 124 -33.44 24.85 7.27
N LEU A 125 -32.52 25.81 7.21
CA LEU A 125 -32.59 26.92 6.26
C LEU A 125 -32.61 26.42 4.82
N HIS A 126 -31.75 25.45 4.48
CA HIS A 126 -31.72 24.85 3.16
C HIS A 126 -33.07 24.20 2.78
N ARG A 127 -33.67 23.43 3.69
CA ARG A 127 -35.00 22.83 3.48
C ARG A 127 -36.07 23.90 3.25
N SER A 128 -36.11 24.92 4.09
CA SER A 128 -37.07 26.02 3.96
C SER A 128 -36.89 26.78 2.64
N LEU A 129 -35.65 27.07 2.24
CA LEU A 129 -35.38 27.74 0.97
C LEU A 129 -35.81 26.88 -0.24
N LYS A 130 -35.58 25.57 -0.18
CA LYS A 130 -36.02 24.64 -1.21
C LYS A 130 -37.54 24.63 -1.32
N GLU A 131 -38.24 24.55 -0.20
CA GLU A 131 -39.71 24.59 -0.16
C GLU A 131 -40.25 25.92 -0.70
N VAL A 132 -39.63 27.06 -0.35
CA VAL A 132 -40.00 28.38 -0.87
C VAL A 132 -39.80 28.44 -2.39
N ALA A 133 -38.70 27.89 -2.91
CA ALA A 133 -38.42 27.86 -4.34
C ALA A 133 -39.47 27.00 -5.10
N GLU A 134 -39.79 25.81 -4.58
CA GLU A 134 -40.83 24.94 -5.14
C GLU A 134 -42.21 25.62 -5.12
N ASN A 135 -42.56 26.25 -4.01
CA ASN A 135 -43.81 27.02 -3.88
C ASN A 135 -43.85 28.22 -4.85
N ALA A 136 -42.73 28.90 -5.08
CA ALA A 136 -42.66 30.01 -6.02
C ALA A 136 -42.89 29.54 -7.46
N VAL A 137 -42.37 28.37 -7.83
CA VAL A 137 -42.62 27.73 -9.13
C VAL A 137 -44.10 27.37 -9.27
N LEU A 138 -44.70 26.76 -8.25
CA LEU A 138 -46.12 26.40 -8.24
C LEU A 138 -47.02 27.64 -8.38
N ARG A 139 -46.74 28.71 -7.64
CA ARG A 139 -47.49 29.98 -7.75
C ARG A 139 -47.40 30.58 -9.13
N ARG A 140 -46.21 30.58 -9.74
CA ARG A 140 -46.02 31.06 -11.12
C ARG A 140 -46.82 30.22 -12.11
N GLY A 141 -46.74 28.89 -12.02
CA GLY A 141 -47.52 27.99 -12.88
C GLY A 141 -49.03 28.19 -12.72
N MET A 142 -49.52 28.43 -11.49
CA MET A 142 -50.93 28.75 -11.24
C MET A 142 -51.33 30.09 -11.86
N GLN A 143 -50.50 31.13 -11.75
CA GLN A 143 -50.76 32.43 -12.39
C GLN A 143 -50.84 32.29 -13.92
N ASP A 144 -49.90 31.57 -14.52
CA ASP A 144 -49.90 31.30 -15.97
C ASP A 144 -51.14 30.51 -16.41
N PHE A 145 -51.56 29.53 -15.61
CA PHE A 145 -52.79 28.78 -15.85
C PHE A 145 -54.04 29.67 -15.80
N LEU A 146 -54.17 30.50 -14.76
CA LEU A 146 -55.29 31.42 -14.63
C LEU A 146 -55.32 32.47 -15.75
N LEU A 147 -54.17 32.97 -16.20
CA LEU A 147 -54.08 33.85 -17.36
C LEU A 147 -54.57 33.16 -18.65
N ARG A 148 -54.23 31.88 -18.85
CA ARG A 148 -54.73 31.08 -20.00
C ARG A 148 -56.22 30.79 -19.95
N MET A 149 -56.77 30.60 -18.75
CA MET A 149 -58.20 30.31 -18.53
C MET A 149 -59.05 31.57 -18.43
N SER A 150 -58.43 32.75 -18.37
CA SER A 150 -59.14 34.03 -18.32
C SER A 150 -59.82 34.25 -19.67
N PRO A 151 -61.16 34.39 -19.72
CA PRO A 151 -61.86 34.68 -20.96
C PRO A 151 -61.47 36.10 -21.38
N SER A 152 -60.56 36.21 -22.36
CA SER A 152 -60.38 37.45 -23.10
C SER A 152 -61.73 37.82 -23.68
N LYS A 153 -62.17 39.06 -23.46
CA LYS A 153 -63.36 39.61 -24.10
C LYS A 153 -63.18 39.45 -25.62
N ALA A 154 -63.84 38.47 -26.21
CA ALA A 154 -64.05 38.42 -27.64
C ALA A 154 -64.83 39.69 -28.01
N VAL A 155 -64.14 40.65 -28.61
CA VAL A 155 -64.76 41.78 -29.30
C VAL A 155 -65.64 41.20 -30.41
N PRO A 156 -66.93 41.52 -30.50
CA PRO A 156 -67.75 41.01 -31.59
C PRO A 156 -67.31 41.66 -32.90
N PRO A 157 -67.41 40.95 -34.05
CA PRO A 157 -67.03 41.52 -35.33
C PRO A 157 -68.03 42.62 -35.68
N LYS A 158 -67.52 43.83 -35.97
CA LYS A 158 -68.34 44.87 -36.58
C LYS A 158 -68.48 44.56 -38.07
N ALA A 159 -69.73 44.56 -38.53
CA ALA A 159 -70.16 44.52 -39.91
C ALA A 159 -69.63 45.72 -40.72
#